data_AF-A0A4R2HPQ2-F1
#
_entry.id   AF-A0A4R2HPQ2-F1
#
_cell.length_a   1.000
_cell.length_b   1.000
_cell.length_c   1.000
_cell.angle_alpha   90.00
_cell.angle_beta   90.00
_cell.angle_gamma   90.00
#
_symmetry.space_group_name_H-M   'P 1'
#
loop_
_entity.id
_entity.type
_entity.pdbx_description
1 polymer ?
#
loop_
_entity_poly.entity_id
_entity_poly.type
_entity_poly.pdbx_seq_one_letter_code
_entity_poly.pdbx_strand_id
1 'polypeptide(L)' 'MLGLGVDRVRQLARAGLIPSDQDARGRYLFRSEHLASYMRAKAAATAAEYFTTLPTTPDARLTDD' A
#
# COMPACT_ATOMS: atom_id res chain seq x y z
N MET A 1 12.71 3.76 11.79
CA MET A 1 11.53 4.59 12.08
C MET A 1 10.80 4.82 10.75
N LEU A 2 9.55 4.37 10.58
CA LEU A 2 8.86 4.19 9.28
C LEU A 2 8.49 5.47 8.50
N GLY A 3 9.04 6.65 8.85
CA GLY A 3 8.86 7.91 8.10
C GLY A 3 7.43 8.49 8.05
N LEU A 4 6.40 7.73 8.44
CA LEU A 4 5.05 8.22 8.62
C LEU A 4 4.90 8.85 10.01
N GLY A 5 4.61 10.16 10.04
CA GLY A 5 4.22 10.84 11.28
C GLY A 5 2.96 10.25 11.89
N VAL A 6 2.85 10.31 13.22
CA VAL A 6 1.73 9.75 14.01
C VAL A 6 0.37 10.24 13.52
N ASP A 7 0.28 11.50 13.09
CA ASP A 7 -0.94 12.09 12.52
C ASP A 7 -1.40 11.40 11.24
N ARG A 8 -0.45 11.06 10.35
CA ARG A 8 -0.76 10.38 9.10
C ARG A 8 -1.28 8.96 9.36
N VAL A 9 -0.69 8.26 10.32
CA VAL A 9 -1.15 6.94 10.75
C VAL A 9 -2.58 7.01 11.31
N ARG A 10 -2.87 8.01 12.14
CA ARG A 10 -4.24 8.23 12.66
C ARG A 10 -5.25 8.53 11.56
N GLN A 11 -4.91 9.37 10.59
CA GLN A 11 -5.80 9.66 9.44
C GLN A 11 -6.10 8.38 8.64
N LEU A 12 -5.07 7.58 8.35
CA LEU A 12 -5.23 6.32 7.61
C LEU A 12 -6.07 5.30 8.38
N ALA A 13 -5.90 5.21 9.71
CA ALA A 13 -6.72 4.34 10.55
C ALA A 13 -8.19 4.78 10.58
N ARG A 14 -8.45 6.09 10.71
CA ARG A 14 -9.81 6.65 10.61
C ARG A 14 -10.47 6.39 9.26
N ALA A 15 -9.68 6.38 8.18
CA ALA A 15 -10.15 6.06 6.84
C ALA A 15 -10.30 4.55 6.58
N GLY A 16 -9.94 3.68 7.54
CA GLY A 16 -9.98 2.22 7.36
C GLY A 16 -8.88 1.66 6.45
N LEU A 17 -7.84 2.45 6.15
CA LEU A 17 -6.78 2.10 5.20
C LEU A 17 -5.58 1.40 5.85
N ILE A 18 -5.46 1.50 7.18
CA ILE A 18 -4.45 0.78 7.97
C ILE A 18 -5.18 -0.19 8.91
N PRO A 19 -4.71 -1.44 9.03
CA PRO A 19 -5.18 -2.33 10.09
C PRO A 19 -4.90 -1.69 11.45
N SER A 20 -5.90 -1.63 12.31
CA SER A 20 -5.73 -1.08 13.66
C SER A 20 -6.67 -1.80 14.61
N ASP A 21 -6.19 -2.06 15.81
CA ASP A 21 -7.04 -2.48 16.92
C ASP A 21 -7.64 -1.25 17.60
N GLN A 22 -8.82 -1.40 18.18
CA GLN A 22 -9.44 -0.37 18.99
C GLN A 22 -9.64 -0.92 20.40
N ASP A 23 -9.13 -0.22 21.42
CA ASP A 23 -9.38 -0.62 22.80
C ASP A 23 -10.83 -0.31 23.20
N ALA A 24 -11.26 -0.82 24.37
CA ALA A 24 -12.60 -0.58 24.91
C ALA A 24 -12.91 0.91 25.18
N ARG A 25 -11.90 1.79 25.12
CA ARG A 25 -12.02 3.24 25.29
C ARG A 25 -11.98 3.99 23.95
N GLY A 26 -11.98 3.27 22.83
CA GLY A 26 -11.96 3.84 21.49
C GLY A 26 -10.59 4.26 20.97
N ARG A 27 -9.49 3.94 21.66
CA ARG A 27 -8.14 4.33 21.26
C ARG A 27 -7.57 3.33 20.25
N TYR A 28 -6.94 3.86 19.20
CA TYR A 28 -6.27 3.06 18.18
C TYR A 28 -4.93 2.50 18.69
N LEU A 29 -4.78 1.19 18.58
CA LEU A 29 -3.55 0.44 18.85
C LEU A 29 -2.93 -0.03 17.53
N PHE A 30 -1.69 0.39 17.31
CA PHE A 30 -0.91 0.03 16.14
C PHE A 30 0.22 -0.90 16.56
N ARG A 31 0.11 -2.17 16.16
CA ARG A 31 1.19 -3.13 16.33
C ARG A 31 2.11 -3.12 15.12
N SER A 32 3.32 -3.63 15.29
CA SER A 32 4.32 -3.72 14.22
C SER A 32 3.79 -4.51 13.02
N GLU A 33 2.99 -5.56 13.24
CA GLU A 33 2.40 -6.35 12.17
C GLU A 33 1.42 -5.54 11.31
N HIS A 34 0.67 -4.62 11.92
CA HIS A 34 -0.28 -3.76 11.21
C HIS A 34 0.44 -2.81 10.25
N LEU A 35 1.55 -2.21 10.70
CA LEU A 35 2.36 -1.33 9.86
C LEU A 35 3.06 -2.12 8.73
N ALA A 36 3.55 -3.32 9.03
CA ALA A 36 4.17 -4.20 8.03
C ALA A 36 3.17 -4.62 6.94
N SER A 37 1.94 -4.97 7.33
CA SER A 37 0.87 -5.32 6.39
C SER A 37 0.52 -4.14 5.47
N TYR A 38 0.36 -2.93 6.04
CA TYR A 38 0.12 -1.72 5.26
C TYR A 38 1.26 -1.40 4.28
N MET A 39 2.53 -1.53 4.70
CA MET A 39 3.67 -1.33 3.82
C MET A 39 3.71 -2.33 2.66
N ARG A 40 3.37 -3.60 2.91
CA ARG A 40 3.25 -4.61 1.85
C ARG A 40 2.13 -4.27 0.87
N ALA A 41 0.96 -3.90 1.37
CA ALA A 41 -0.16 -3.49 0.52
C ALA A 41 0.18 -2.25 -0.32
N LYS A 42 0.85 -1.26 0.28
CA LYS A 42 1.32 -0.07 -0.41
C LYS A 42 2.36 -0.40 -1.49
N ALA A 43 3.33 -1.26 -1.19
CA ALA A 43 4.34 -1.69 -2.16
C ALA A 43 3.70 -2.46 -3.33
N ALA A 44 2.72 -3.32 -3.06
CA ALA A 44 1.98 -4.04 -4.09
C ALA A 44 1.16 -3.08 -4.98
N ALA A 45 0.49 -2.08 -4.40
CA ALA A 45 -0.25 -1.07 -5.15
C ALA A 45 0.68 -0.25 -6.05
N THR A 46 1.83 0.20 -5.54
CA THR A 46 2.85 0.87 -6.34
C THR A 46 3.35 -0.02 -7.47
N ALA A 47 3.67 -1.29 -7.21
CA ALA A 47 4.12 -2.22 -8.24
C ALA A 47 3.06 -2.43 -9.34
N ALA A 48 1.77 -2.50 -8.98
CA ALA A 48 0.67 -2.61 -9.93
C ALA A 48 0.49 -1.36 -10.80
N GLU A 49 0.65 -0.16 -10.22
CA GLU A 49 0.63 1.09 -11.00
C GLU A 49 1.79 1.14 -12.00
N TYR A 50 3.01 0.77 -11.58
CA TYR A 50 4.16 0.71 -12.49
C TYR A 50 3.94 -0.25 -13.65
N PHE A 51 3.39 -1.43 -13.40
CA PHE A 51 3.12 -2.42 -14.46
C PHE A 51 2.05 -1.94 -15.46
N THR A 52 1.06 -1.18 -15.00
CA THR A 52 -0.01 -0.65 -15.85
C THR A 52 0.46 0.53 -16.71
N THR A 53 1.51 1.24 -16.28
CA THR A 53 2.10 2.36 -17.03
C THR A 53 3.26 1.99 -17.95
N LEU A 54 3.71 0.73 -17.94
CA LEU A 54 4.64 0.26 -18.97
C LEU A 54 3.92 0.33 -20.32
N PRO A 55 4.45 1.05 -21.32
CA PRO A 55 3.92 0.93 -22.66
C PRO A 55 4.12 -0.52 -23.06
N THR A 56 3.02 -1.28 -23.08
CA THR A 56 2.94 -2.52 -23.84
C THR A 56 3.09 -2.11 -25.29
N THR A 57 4.34 -1.88 -25.71
CA THR A 57 4.69 -1.89 -27.12
C THR A 57 4.45 -3.34 -27.52
N PRO A 58 3.40 -3.67 -28.30
CA PRO A 58 3.36 -4.99 -28.89
C PRO A 58 4.63 -5.05 -29.75
N ASP A 59 5.52 -6.00 -29.46
CA ASP A 59 6.61 -6.32 -30.37
C ASP A 59 5.97 -6.90 -31.63
N ALA A 60 5.57 -5.99 -32.52
CA ALA A 60 5.10 -6.30 -33.85
C ALA A 60 6.34 -6.60 -34.69
N ARG A 61 6.95 -7.76 -34.46
CA ARG A 61 7.73 -8.43 -35.49
C ARG A 61 6.99 -9.68 -35.94
N LEU A 62 5.86 -9.41 -36.59
CA LEU A 62 5.43 -10.20 -37.73
C LEU A 62 6.45 -9.92 -38.85
N THR A 63 7.43 -10.81 -39.03
CA THR A 63 8.01 -11.05 -40.37
C THR A 63 8.42 -12.51 -40.40
N ASP A 64 7.53 -13.30 -41.01
CA ASP A 64 7.82 -14.54 -41.70
C ASP A 64 8.76 -14.20 -42.87
N ASP A 65 9.97 -14.78 -42.88
CA ASP A 65 10.81 -15.02 -44.06
C ASP A 65 11.72 -16.23 -43.80
#